data_AF-A0AA35MFS3-F1
#
_entry.id   AF-A0AA35MFS3-F1
#
_cell.length_a   1.000
_cell.length_b   1.000
_cell.length_c   1.000
_cell.angle_alpha   90.00
_cell.angle_beta   90.00
_cell.angle_gamma   90.00
#
_symmetry.space_group_name_H-M   'P 1'
#
loop_
_entity.id
_entity.type
_entity.pdbx_description
1 polymer ?
#
loop_
_entity_poly.entity_id
_entity_poly.type
_entity_poly.pdbx_seq_one_letter_code
_entity_poly.pdbx_strand_id
1 'polypeptide(L)'
;MQSVTSKSADRLRVINSRTGEVVTSDVHVAGAEDVELAAFENRPWSTMSGSRRGKLLWKLADLMEANGAELAGLESLAMGAFPILGQAVVIKNAADVFRC
;
A
#
# COMPACT_ATOMS: atom_id res chain seq x y z
N MET A 1 -12.89 4.63 -5.73
CA MET A 1 -12.01 3.47 -5.98
C MET A 1 -12.83 2.23 -5.74
N GLN A 2 -12.81 1.29 -6.67
CA GLN A 2 -13.60 0.06 -6.58
C GLN A 2 -12.63 -1.08 -6.30
N SER A 3 -12.81 -1.78 -5.17
CA SER A 3 -12.15 -3.05 -4.94
C SER A 3 -12.77 -4.10 -5.86
N VAL A 4 -11.96 -5.04 -6.34
CA VAL A 4 -12.40 -6.16 -7.17
C VAL A 4 -12.02 -7.48 -6.51
N THR A 5 -12.87 -8.49 -6.65
CA THR A 5 -12.56 -9.84 -6.22
C THR A 5 -11.64 -10.51 -7.24
N SER A 6 -10.65 -11.27 -6.78
CA SER A 6 -9.84 -12.12 -7.66
C SER A 6 -10.71 -13.17 -8.36
N LYS A 7 -10.29 -13.59 -9.56
CA LYS A 7 -10.84 -14.76 -10.25
C LYS A 7 -10.55 -16.07 -9.51
N SER A 8 -9.51 -16.12 -8.69
CA SER A 8 -9.24 -17.24 -7.79
C SER A 8 -10.09 -17.15 -6.52
N ALA A 9 -10.50 -18.30 -6.00
CA ALA A 9 -11.12 -18.41 -4.68
C ALA A 9 -10.08 -18.36 -3.54
N ASP A 10 -8.78 -18.46 -3.86
CA ASP A 10 -7.70 -18.55 -2.89
C ASP A 10 -7.54 -17.26 -2.08
N ARG A 11 -7.23 -17.43 -0.79
CA ARG A 11 -7.05 -16.35 0.18
C ARG A 11 -5.71 -16.43 0.89
N LEU A 12 -5.07 -15.29 1.04
CA LEU A 12 -3.83 -15.16 1.79
C LEU A 12 -4.15 -14.88 3.26
N ARG A 13 -3.59 -15.71 4.13
CA ARG A 13 -3.58 -15.48 5.58
C ARG A 13 -2.37 -14.64 5.93
N VAL A 14 -2.61 -13.44 6.44
CA VAL A 14 -1.58 -12.58 7.02
C VAL A 14 -1.47 -12.95 8.51
N ILE A 15 -0.28 -13.38 8.92
CA ILE A 15 -0.01 -13.86 10.27
C ILE A 15 0.98 -12.90 10.92
N ASN A 16 0.69 -12.48 12.14
CA ASN A 16 1.63 -11.68 12.92
C ASN A 16 2.84 -12.54 13.27
N SER A 17 4.02 -12.16 12.80
CA SER A 17 5.26 -12.93 13.01
C SER A 17 5.71 -13.03 14.47
N ARG A 18 5.27 -12.09 15.33
CA ARG A 18 5.60 -12.05 16.76
C ARG A 18 4.67 -12.91 17.61
N THR A 19 3.36 -12.92 17.33
CA THR A 19 2.37 -13.64 18.15
C THR A 19 1.87 -14.95 17.53
N GLY A 20 2.03 -15.12 16.21
CA GLY A 20 1.46 -16.23 15.45
C GLY A 20 -0.04 -16.09 15.18
N GLU A 21 -0.66 -14.99 15.60
CA GLU A 21 -2.09 -14.75 15.43
C GLU A 21 -2.41 -14.32 13.99
N VAL A 22 -3.62 -14.65 13.54
CA VAL A 22 -4.10 -14.23 12.22
C VAL A 22 -4.53 -12.77 12.28
N VAL A 23 -3.85 -11.92 11.52
CA VAL A 23 -4.18 -10.50 11.35
C VAL A 23 -5.39 -10.34 10.44
N THR A 24 -5.36 -11.02 9.29
CA THR A 24 -6.48 -11.10 8.36
C THR A 24 -6.36 -12.36 7.51
N SER A 25 -7.50 -12.85 7.03
CA SER A 25 -7.58 -13.93 6.04
C SER A 25 -8.40 -13.52 4.81
N ASP A 26 -8.78 -12.25 4.71
CA ASP A 26 -9.60 -11.72 3.63
C ASP A 26 -8.77 -10.95 2.58
N VAL A 27 -7.57 -11.46 2.29
CA VAL A 27 -6.71 -10.94 1.21
C VAL A 27 -6.80 -11.89 0.03
N HIS A 28 -7.22 -11.39 -1.13
CA HIS A 28 -7.30 -12.18 -2.36
C HIS A 28 -5.90 -12.58 -2.86
N VAL A 29 -5.73 -13.82 -3.31
CA VAL A 29 -4.54 -14.26 -4.04
C VAL A 29 -4.78 -14.07 -5.53
N ALA A 30 -4.12 -13.09 -6.14
CA ALA A 30 -4.27 -12.79 -7.56
C ALA A 30 -3.61 -13.87 -8.44
N GLY A 31 -4.34 -14.35 -9.45
CA GLY A 31 -3.85 -15.28 -10.47
C GLY A 31 -3.39 -14.59 -11.75
N ALA A 32 -2.95 -15.37 -12.75
CA ALA A 32 -2.47 -14.85 -14.02
C ALA A 32 -3.53 -14.00 -14.77
N GLU A 33 -4.81 -14.41 -14.73
CA GLU A 33 -5.92 -13.67 -15.34
C GLU A 33 -6.15 -12.30 -14.67
N ASP A 34 -5.99 -12.22 -13.34
CA ASP A 34 -6.11 -10.96 -12.61
C ASP A 34 -4.97 -10.01 -12.98
N VAL A 35 -3.76 -10.54 -13.17
CA VAL A 35 -2.57 -9.78 -13.58
C VAL A 35 -2.74 -9.22 -14.99
N GLU A 36 -3.23 -10.03 -15.92
CA GLU A 36 -3.50 -9.59 -17.30
C GLU A 36 -4.54 -8.46 -17.33
N LEU A 37 -5.61 -8.57 -16.53
CA LEU A 37 -6.63 -7.53 -16.44
C LEU A 37 -6.12 -6.25 -15.75
N ALA A 38 -5.18 -6.38 -14.82
CA ALA A 38 -4.58 -5.24 -14.12
C ALA A 38 -3.57 -4.45 -14.99
N ALA A 39 -3.27 -4.92 -16.21
CA ALA A 39 -2.39 -4.24 -17.14
C ALA A 39 -2.79 -2.76 -17.26
N PHE A 40 -1.80 -1.88 -17.10
CA PHE A 40 -2.04 -0.44 -16.97
C PHE A 40 -2.48 0.17 -18.30
N GLU A 41 -3.78 0.13 -18.58
CA GLU A 41 -4.37 0.80 -19.75
C GLU A 41 -4.68 2.28 -19.50
N ASN A 42 -4.34 2.80 -18.32
CA ASN A 42 -4.77 4.12 -17.86
C ASN A 42 -3.94 5.26 -18.49
N ARG A 43 -4.33 5.64 -19.72
CA ARG A 43 -3.80 6.77 -20.50
C ARG A 43 -3.79 8.14 -19.81
N PRO A 44 -4.71 8.49 -18.88
CA PRO A 44 -4.71 9.83 -18.26
C PRO A 44 -3.41 10.16 -17.54
N TRP A 45 -2.74 9.19 -16.90
CA TRP A 45 -1.51 9.45 -16.15
C TRP A 45 -0.33 9.82 -17.05
N SER A 46 -0.16 9.11 -18.17
CA SER A 46 0.93 9.36 -19.12
C SER A 46 0.75 10.67 -19.88
N THR A 47 -0.49 11.08 -20.17
CA THR A 47 -0.79 12.36 -20.84
C THR A 47 -0.90 13.55 -19.89
N MET A 48 -0.89 13.36 -18.57
CA MET A 48 -0.89 14.47 -17.61
C MET A 48 0.42 15.28 -17.70
N SER A 49 0.35 16.58 -17.41
CA SER A 49 1.56 17.39 -17.27
C SER A 49 2.39 16.94 -16.05
N GLY A 50 3.71 17.12 -16.11
CA GLY A 50 4.61 16.79 -15.00
C GLY A 50 4.19 17.49 -13.70
N SER A 51 3.82 18.77 -13.78
CA SER A 51 3.33 19.54 -12.62
C SER A 51 2.07 18.92 -12.00
N ARG A 52 1.13 18.42 -12.81
CA ARG A 52 -0.09 17.80 -12.29
C ARG A 52 0.20 16.46 -11.62
N ARG A 53 1.09 15.64 -12.18
CA ARG A 53 1.56 14.41 -11.53
C ARG A 53 2.28 14.70 -10.22
N GLY A 54 3.18 15.68 -10.22
CA GLY A 54 3.90 16.13 -9.02
C GLY A 54 2.94 16.52 -7.89
N LYS A 55 1.91 17.33 -8.18
CA LYS A 55 0.87 17.68 -7.19
C LYS A 55 0.15 16.46 -6.60
N LEU A 56 -0.09 15.41 -7.38
CA LEU A 56 -0.73 14.19 -6.89
C LEU A 56 0.21 13.36 -6.01
N LEU A 57 1.49 13.27 -6.37
CA LEU A 57 2.52 12.59 -5.55
C LEU A 57 2.77 13.32 -4.23
N TRP A 58 2.82 14.65 -4.27
CA TRP A 58 2.92 15.48 -3.05
C TRP A 58 1.72 15.29 -2.14
N LYS A 59 0.50 15.27 -2.70
CA LYS A 59 -0.71 14.97 -1.91
C LYS A 59 -0.66 13.57 -1.30
N LEU A 60 -0.10 12.58 -2.00
CA LEU A 60 0.11 11.24 -1.44
C LEU A 60 1.05 11.28 -0.24
N ALA A 61 2.19 12.00 -0.35
CA ALA A 61 3.13 12.17 0.76
C ALA A 61 2.45 12.81 1.99
N ASP A 62 1.66 13.87 1.79
CA ASP A 62 0.94 14.55 2.87
C ASP A 62 -0.08 13.61 3.54
N LEU A 63 -0.78 12.78 2.75
CA LEU A 63 -1.71 11.78 3.29
C LEU A 63 -0.98 10.66 4.05
N MET A 64 0.19 10.24 3.60
CA MET A 64 1.00 9.24 4.31
C MET A 64 1.44 9.75 5.69
N GLU A 65 1.90 11.00 5.76
CA GLU A 65 2.28 11.61 7.05
C GLU A 65 1.08 11.82 7.96
N ALA A 66 -0.04 12.30 7.42
CA ALA A 66 -1.28 12.49 8.19
C ALA A 66 -1.80 11.18 8.80
N ASN A 67 -1.59 10.05 8.13
CA ASN A 67 -2.00 8.71 8.60
C ASN A 67 -0.83 7.88 9.16
N GLY A 68 0.30 8.52 9.47
CA GLY A 68 1.54 7.78 9.72
C GLY A 68 1.52 6.88 10.95
N ALA A 69 0.76 7.23 11.99
CA ALA A 69 0.62 6.38 13.17
C ALA A 69 -0.14 5.07 12.86
N GLU A 70 -1.21 5.16 12.07
CA GLU A 70 -2.00 3.99 11.65
C GLU A 70 -1.18 3.10 10.71
N LEU A 71 -0.53 3.70 9.71
CA LEU A 71 0.32 2.96 8.77
C LEU A 71 1.50 2.27 9.49
N ALA A 72 2.13 2.93 10.45
CA ALA A 72 3.18 2.33 11.27
C ALA A 72 2.68 1.15 12.13
N GLY A 73 1.44 1.24 12.64
CA GLY A 73 0.78 0.17 13.37
C GLY A 73 0.55 -1.05 12.47
N LEU A 74 0.02 -0.84 11.25
CA LEU A 74 -0.21 -1.91 10.28
C LEU A 74 1.10 -2.58 9.83
N GLU A 75 2.15 -1.79 9.58
CA GLU A 75 3.48 -2.31 9.23
C GLU A 75 4.05 -3.19 10.36
N SER A 76 3.94 -2.73 11.60
CA SER A 76 4.38 -3.49 12.77
C SER A 76 3.56 -4.78 12.95
N LEU A 77 2.26 -4.72 12.66
CA LEU A 77 1.34 -5.84 12.80
C LEU A 77 1.57 -6.92 11.73
N ALA A 78 1.84 -6.53 10.48
CA ALA A 78 2.03 -7.45 9.37
C ALA A 78 3.47 -7.97 9.27
N MET A 79 4.47 -7.10 9.46
CA MET A 79 5.87 -7.41 9.19
C MET A 79 6.73 -7.55 10.46
N GLY A 80 6.19 -7.23 11.64
CA GLY A 80 6.94 -7.26 12.89
C GLY A 80 7.94 -6.10 13.03
N ALA A 81 7.79 -5.03 12.24
CA ALA A 81 8.61 -3.84 12.35
C ALA A 81 8.55 -3.25 13.77
N PHE A 82 9.65 -2.64 14.23
CA PHE A 82 9.71 -2.00 15.53
C PHE A 82 8.76 -0.78 15.56
N PRO A 83 7.71 -0.78 16.40
CA PRO A 83 6.70 0.29 16.38
C PRO A 83 7.28 1.68 16.59
N ILE A 84 8.34 1.78 17.42
CA ILE A 84 9.05 3.04 17.72
C ILE A 84 9.67 3.66 16.46
N LEU A 85 10.09 2.85 15.48
CA LEU A 85 10.70 3.33 14.24
C LEU A 85 9.70 3.46 13.08
N GLY A 86 8.50 2.88 13.19
CA GLY A 86 7.54 2.81 12.09
C GLY A 86 7.16 4.18 11.53
N GLN A 87 6.66 5.10 12.38
CA GLN A 87 6.22 6.41 11.90
C GLN A 87 7.41 7.31 11.54
N ALA A 88 8.40 7.40 12.44
CA ALA A 88 9.50 8.34 12.34
C ALA A 88 10.50 8.00 11.22
N VAL A 89 10.61 6.73 10.83
CA VAL A 89 11.57 6.27 9.84
C VAL A 89 10.85 5.69 8.63
N VAL A 90 10.02 4.66 8.79
CA VAL A 90 9.45 3.93 7.63
C VAL A 90 8.49 4.82 6.85
N ILE A 91 7.47 5.36 7.51
CA ILE A 91 6.46 6.18 6.83
C ILE A 91 7.06 7.50 6.36
N LYS A 92 7.88 8.14 7.19
CA LYS A 92 8.55 9.39 6.84
C LYS A 92 9.44 9.24 5.61
N ASN A 93 10.32 8.24 5.59
CA ASN A 93 11.22 8.03 4.44
C ASN A 93 10.42 7.71 3.17
N ALA A 94 9.36 6.91 3.28
CA ALA A 94 8.50 6.62 2.14
C ALA A 94 7.78 7.87 1.61
N ALA A 95 7.28 8.74 2.50
CA ALA A 95 6.67 10.00 2.10
C ALA A 95 7.69 10.95 1.43
N ASP A 96 8.91 11.04 1.95
CA ASP A 96 9.95 11.91 1.40
C ASP A 96 10.39 11.48 -0.02
N VAL A 97 10.32 10.18 -0.35
CA VAL A 97 10.54 9.68 -1.72
C VAL A 97 9.50 10.21 -2.71
N PHE A 98 8.26 10.48 -2.26
CA PHE A 98 7.21 11.04 -3.12
C PHE A 98 7.25 12.57 -3.24
N ARG A 99 8.17 13.24 -2.51
CA ARG A 99 8.38 14.70 -2.53
C ARG A 99 9.44 15.18 -3.52
N CYS A 100 10.05 14.27 -4.28
CA CYS A 100 11.04 14.60 -5.32
C CYS A 100 10.45 15.45 -6.46
#